data_AF-A0A2M4AJ78-F1
#
_entry.id   AF-A0A2M4AJ78-F1
#
_cell.length_a   1.000
_cell.length_b   1.000
_cell.length_c   1.000
_cell.angle_alpha   90.00
_cell.angle_beta   90.00
_cell.angle_gamma   90.00
#
_symmetry.space_group_name_H-M   'P 1'
#
loop_
_entity.id
_entity.type
_entity.pdbx_description
1 polymer ?
#
loop_
_entity_poly.entity_id
_entity_poly.type
_entity_poly.pdbx_seq_one_letter_code
_entity_poly.pdbx_strand_id
1 'polypeptide(L)'
;MKLFATIWALCVLRAIVVAEFSAQDCRELGFIKSQLLCSSCKSLSDYGLNEFKEHCLECCQKDSETDAGLHVYPKAVLEVCTCKFGAYPQIQAFIKSDRPAKFPNLTIKYVRGLDPLVKLMDEHGNVKETLSITKWNTDTVQEFFETRLAKVDESDFLKTNQV
;
A
#
# COMPACT_ATOMS: atom_id res chain seq x y z
N MET A 1 -58.93 -11.55 -5.27
CA MET A 1 -58.28 -10.23 -5.07
C MET A 1 -57.58 -10.05 -3.72
N LYS A 2 -58.13 -10.52 -2.59
CA LYS A 2 -57.47 -10.35 -1.27
C LYS A 2 -56.16 -11.15 -1.09
N LEU A 3 -56.05 -12.36 -1.68
CA LEU A 3 -54.84 -13.19 -1.59
C LEU A 3 -53.61 -12.60 -2.30
N PHE A 4 -53.81 -11.97 -3.47
CA PHE A 4 -52.70 -11.33 -4.21
C PHE A 4 -52.16 -10.09 -3.49
N ALA A 5 -53.04 -9.33 -2.82
CA ALA A 5 -52.63 -8.19 -2.01
C ALA A 5 -51.85 -8.63 -0.76
N THR A 6 -52.23 -9.74 -0.12
CA THR A 6 -51.48 -10.28 1.03
C THR A 6 -50.15 -10.89 0.62
N ILE A 7 -50.06 -11.56 -0.54
CA ILE A 7 -48.81 -12.10 -1.07
C ILE A 7 -47.86 -10.97 -1.48
N TRP A 8 -48.39 -9.90 -2.09
CA TRP A 8 -47.61 -8.71 -2.42
C TRP A 8 -47.13 -7.97 -1.16
N ALA A 9 -47.97 -7.84 -0.13
CA ALA A 9 -47.58 -7.26 1.16
C ALA A 9 -46.51 -8.11 1.89
N LEU A 10 -46.59 -9.43 1.82
CA LEU A 10 -45.57 -10.35 2.37
C LEU A 10 -44.24 -10.29 1.60
N CYS A 11 -44.27 -10.09 0.28
CA CYS A 11 -43.06 -9.88 -0.52
C CYS A 11 -42.41 -8.52 -0.25
N VAL A 12 -43.19 -7.46 -0.03
CA VAL A 12 -42.67 -6.12 0.30
C VAL A 12 -42.02 -6.09 1.69
N LEU A 13 -42.54 -6.85 2.67
CA LEU A 13 -41.93 -6.94 4.01
C LEU A 13 -40.54 -7.61 4.03
N ARG A 14 -40.23 -8.50 3.07
CA ARG A 14 -38.93 -9.18 3.01
C ARG A 14 -37.80 -8.34 2.41
N ALA A 15 -38.10 -7.19 1.81
CA ALA A 15 -37.17 -6.53 0.89
C ALA A 15 -36.17 -5.55 1.53
N ILE A 16 -36.20 -5.27 2.85
CA ILE A 16 -35.45 -4.11 3.41
C ILE A 16 -34.65 -4.43 4.69
N VAL A 17 -34.29 -5.67 4.98
CA VAL A 17 -33.35 -5.94 6.10
C VAL A 17 -31.92 -5.96 5.55
N VAL A 18 -31.33 -4.78 5.37
CA VAL A 18 -29.87 -4.64 5.29
C VAL A 18 -29.37 -4.59 6.73
N ALA A 19 -28.93 -5.72 7.27
CA ALA A 19 -28.30 -5.76 8.58
C ALA A 19 -26.84 -5.33 8.42
N GLU A 20 -26.49 -4.14 8.89
CA GLU A 20 -25.10 -3.73 9.01
C GLU A 20 -24.52 -4.30 10.32
N PHE A 21 -23.32 -4.91 10.26
CA PHE A 21 -22.63 -5.40 11.45
C PHE A 21 -22.37 -4.25 12.44
N SER A 22 -22.79 -4.42 13.69
CA SER A 22 -22.46 -3.47 14.75
C SER A 22 -20.99 -3.64 15.17
N ALA A 23 -20.46 -2.68 15.92
CA ALA A 23 -19.10 -2.80 16.47
C ALA A 23 -18.96 -3.96 17.47
N GLN A 24 -20.07 -4.46 18.03
CA GLN A 24 -20.07 -5.57 18.98
C GLN A 24 -20.02 -6.91 18.25
N ASP A 25 -20.79 -7.07 17.18
CA ASP A 25 -20.77 -8.26 16.32
C ASP A 25 -19.37 -8.48 15.71
N CYS A 26 -18.73 -7.40 15.27
CA CYS A 26 -17.35 -7.45 14.80
C CYS A 26 -16.36 -7.91 15.87
N ARG A 27 -16.55 -7.50 17.14
CA ARG A 27 -15.68 -7.93 18.25
C ARG A 27 -15.86 -9.41 18.57
N GLU A 28 -17.07 -9.95 18.44
CA GLU A 28 -17.33 -11.38 18.61
C GLU A 28 -16.63 -12.21 17.53
N LEU A 29 -16.49 -11.66 16.32
CA LEU A 29 -15.70 -12.24 15.22
C LEU A 29 -14.19 -11.94 15.34
N GLY A 30 -13.74 -11.23 16.38
CA GLY A 30 -12.33 -10.90 16.63
C GLY A 30 -11.82 -9.63 15.94
N PHE A 31 -12.69 -8.84 15.32
CA PHE A 31 -12.35 -7.61 14.61
C PHE A 31 -12.61 -6.35 15.45
N ILE A 32 -11.68 -5.41 15.42
CA ILE A 32 -11.83 -4.08 16.03
C ILE A 32 -12.22 -3.08 14.95
N LYS A 33 -13.53 -2.86 14.77
CA LYS A 33 -14.10 -2.01 13.70
C LYS A 33 -13.50 -0.60 13.61
N SER A 34 -13.06 0.00 14.72
CA SER A 34 -12.46 1.35 14.73
C SER A 34 -10.97 1.40 14.34
N GLN A 35 -10.32 0.26 14.18
CA GLN A 35 -8.88 0.16 13.86
C GLN A 35 -8.63 -0.70 12.61
N LEU A 36 -9.67 -1.31 12.06
CA LEU A 36 -9.59 -2.23 10.94
C LEU A 36 -9.80 -1.50 9.62
N LEU A 37 -8.80 -1.50 8.76
CA LEU A 37 -8.82 -0.85 7.44
C LEU A 37 -9.18 -1.86 6.35
N CYS A 38 -9.97 -1.43 5.36
CA CYS A 38 -10.43 -2.32 4.30
C CYS A 38 -9.29 -2.76 3.36
N SER A 39 -8.18 -2.01 3.28
CA SER A 39 -6.97 -2.44 2.58
C SER A 39 -6.36 -3.70 3.19
N SER A 40 -6.28 -3.76 4.52
CA SER A 40 -5.81 -4.94 5.26
C SER A 40 -6.69 -6.14 4.95
N CYS A 41 -8.02 -5.95 4.87
CA CYS A 41 -8.97 -7.00 4.53
C CYS A 41 -8.78 -7.59 3.12
N LYS A 42 -8.29 -6.80 2.16
CA LYS A 42 -8.07 -7.26 0.78
C LYS A 42 -6.84 -8.15 0.66
N SER A 43 -5.79 -7.88 1.44
CA SER A 43 -4.53 -8.65 1.44
C SER A 43 -4.59 -9.97 2.22
N LEU A 44 -5.66 -10.28 2.98
CA LEU A 44 -5.75 -11.57 3.69
C LEU A 44 -5.67 -12.80 2.75
N SER A 45 -6.07 -12.63 1.48
CA SER A 45 -5.96 -13.69 0.48
C SER A 45 -4.52 -14.08 0.18
N ASP A 46 -3.58 -13.15 0.29
CA ASP A 46 -2.15 -13.38 0.03
C ASP A 46 -1.53 -14.28 1.11
N TYR A 47 -2.17 -14.34 2.29
CA TYR A 47 -1.75 -15.14 3.44
C TYR A 47 -2.59 -16.40 3.63
N GLY A 48 -3.49 -16.73 2.69
CA GLY A 48 -4.36 -17.90 2.78
C GLY A 48 -5.48 -17.79 3.81
N LEU A 49 -5.78 -16.58 4.32
CA LEU A 49 -6.80 -16.32 5.33
C LEU A 49 -8.16 -15.94 4.68
N ASN A 50 -8.54 -16.65 3.63
CA ASN A 50 -9.74 -16.33 2.84
C ASN A 50 -11.04 -16.47 3.66
N GLU A 51 -11.07 -17.37 4.64
CA GLU A 51 -12.23 -17.61 5.52
C GLU A 51 -12.63 -16.36 6.34
N PHE A 52 -11.65 -15.52 6.69
CA PHE A 52 -11.89 -14.31 7.46
C PHE A 52 -12.16 -13.08 6.59
N LYS A 53 -11.96 -13.19 5.27
CA LYS A 53 -12.00 -12.04 4.35
C LYS A 53 -13.37 -11.40 4.29
N GLU A 54 -14.43 -12.21 4.21
CA GLU A 54 -15.80 -11.72 4.11
C GLU A 54 -16.20 -10.95 5.36
N HIS A 55 -16.01 -11.55 6.54
CA HIS A 55 -16.26 -10.91 7.83
C HIS A 55 -15.37 -9.68 8.09
N CYS A 56 -14.11 -9.70 7.64
CA CYS A 56 -13.21 -8.57 7.72
C CYS A 56 -13.76 -7.38 6.92
N LEU A 57 -14.23 -7.63 5.69
CA LEU A 57 -14.77 -6.59 4.80
C LEU A 57 -16.07 -5.98 5.32
N GLU A 58 -16.86 -6.73 6.07
CA GLU A 58 -18.07 -6.23 6.74
C GLU A 58 -17.77 -5.37 7.98
N CYS A 59 -16.59 -5.58 8.57
CA CYS A 59 -16.15 -4.93 9.80
C CYS A 59 -15.12 -3.81 9.61
N CYS A 60 -14.63 -3.58 8.39
CA CYS A 60 -13.59 -2.60 8.13
C CYS A 60 -14.13 -1.18 7.90
N GLN A 61 -13.27 -0.19 8.14
CA GLN A 61 -13.46 1.19 7.75
C GLN A 61 -12.82 1.44 6.39
N LYS A 62 -13.51 2.24 5.57
CA LYS A 62 -12.95 2.70 4.30
C LYS A 62 -11.65 3.44 4.57
N ASP A 63 -10.64 3.06 3.81
CA ASP A 63 -9.34 3.69 3.82
C ASP A 63 -9.53 5.19 3.50
N SER A 64 -9.20 6.08 4.44
CA SER A 64 -9.08 7.50 4.11
C SER A 64 -7.87 7.67 3.18
N GLU A 65 -7.95 8.55 2.17
CA GLU A 65 -6.88 8.77 1.17
C GLU A 65 -5.52 9.11 1.81
N THR A 66 -5.50 9.47 3.09
CA THR A 66 -4.31 9.90 3.82
C THR A 66 -3.66 8.81 4.67
N ASP A 67 -4.36 7.73 5.06
CA ASP A 67 -3.88 6.91 6.19
C ASP A 67 -4.02 5.38 6.04
N ALA A 68 -4.40 4.87 4.87
CA ALA A 68 -4.82 3.46 4.80
C ALA A 68 -4.49 2.70 3.51
N GLY A 69 -3.61 3.23 2.68
CA GLY A 69 -3.00 2.48 1.59
C GLY A 69 -1.49 2.61 1.69
N LEU A 70 -0.77 1.51 1.51
CA LEU A 70 0.64 1.61 1.20
C LEU A 70 0.78 2.33 -0.14
N HIS A 71 0.99 3.66 -0.12
CA HIS A 71 1.10 4.45 -1.34
C HIS A 71 2.31 3.98 -2.12
N VAL A 72 2.06 3.50 -3.33
CA VAL A 72 3.05 3.12 -4.31
C VAL A 72 3.36 4.33 -5.17
N TYR A 73 4.64 4.64 -5.29
CA TYR A 73 5.13 5.82 -5.98
C TYR A 73 5.77 5.43 -7.32
N PRO A 74 5.41 6.12 -8.42
CA PRO A 74 6.01 5.89 -9.73
C PRO A 74 7.51 6.15 -9.75
N LYS A 75 8.02 7.10 -8.97
CA LYS A 75 9.43 7.54 -9.00
C LYS A 75 9.94 7.83 -7.59
N ALA A 76 11.23 7.60 -7.36
CA ALA A 76 11.92 8.09 -6.17
C ALA A 76 13.33 8.60 -6.47
N VAL A 77 13.77 9.53 -5.62
CA VAL A 77 15.15 10.02 -5.60
C VAL A 77 15.75 9.80 -4.22
N LEU A 78 16.85 9.05 -4.17
CA LEU A 78 17.70 8.93 -2.99
C LEU A 78 18.81 10.00 -3.07
N GLU A 79 18.71 11.04 -2.25
CA GLU A 79 19.75 12.07 -2.16
C GLU A 79 20.76 11.71 -1.06
N VAL A 80 22.05 11.72 -1.40
CA VAL A 80 23.14 11.36 -0.46
C VAL A 80 24.38 12.23 -0.66
N CYS A 81 25.24 12.32 0.36
CA CYS A 81 26.59 12.86 0.21
C CYS A 81 27.64 11.75 0.33
N THR A 82 28.56 11.66 -0.64
CA THR A 82 29.76 10.81 -0.52
C THR A 82 30.62 11.18 0.68
N CYS A 83 30.62 12.46 1.06
CA CYS A 83 31.32 12.98 2.24
C CYS A 83 30.81 12.40 3.57
N LYS A 84 29.59 11.85 3.61
CA LYS A 84 28.97 11.31 4.83
C LYS A 84 28.88 9.78 4.82
N PHE A 85 29.44 9.10 3.83
CA PHE A 85 29.39 7.64 3.76
C PHE A 85 30.12 6.93 4.92
N GLY A 86 31.12 7.58 5.52
CA GLY A 86 31.74 7.06 6.75
C GLY A 86 30.75 7.01 7.94
N ALA A 87 29.82 7.96 8.02
CA ALA A 87 28.78 7.97 9.05
C ALA A 87 27.60 7.03 8.73
N TYR A 88 27.35 6.79 7.44
CA TYR A 88 26.25 5.95 6.96
C TYR A 88 26.74 4.77 6.09
N PRO A 89 27.56 3.85 6.64
CA PRO A 89 28.16 2.76 5.87
C PRO A 89 27.12 1.82 5.25
N GLN A 90 25.97 1.65 5.92
CA GLN A 90 24.85 0.83 5.42
C GLN A 90 24.24 1.43 4.13
N ILE A 91 24.03 2.74 4.10
CA ILE A 91 23.52 3.43 2.91
C ILE A 91 24.53 3.35 1.77
N GLN A 92 25.82 3.50 2.08
CA GLN A 92 26.88 3.29 1.09
C GLN A 92 26.86 1.86 0.53
N ALA A 93 26.66 0.85 1.39
CA ALA A 93 26.60 -0.55 0.98
C ALA A 93 25.42 -0.82 0.04
N PHE A 94 24.25 -0.25 0.33
CA PHE A 94 23.09 -0.29 -0.59
C PHE A 94 23.47 0.27 -1.97
N ILE A 95 24.00 1.49 -2.03
CA ILE A 95 24.32 2.19 -3.28
C ILE A 95 25.39 1.46 -4.12
N LYS A 96 26.40 0.89 -3.47
CA LYS A 96 27.52 0.19 -4.15
C LYS A 96 27.22 -1.25 -4.51
N SER A 97 26.12 -1.81 -4.00
CA SER A 97 25.68 -3.18 -4.34
C SER A 97 24.89 -3.22 -5.65
N ASP A 98 24.44 -4.41 -6.04
CA ASP A 98 23.52 -4.66 -7.13
C ASP A 98 22.05 -4.33 -6.78
N ARG A 99 21.72 -4.14 -5.50
CA ARG A 99 20.35 -3.86 -5.03
C ARG A 99 19.65 -2.70 -5.75
N PRO A 100 20.29 -1.52 -5.99
CA PRO A 100 19.63 -0.41 -6.65
C PRO A 100 19.20 -0.74 -8.09
N ALA A 101 19.89 -1.66 -8.76
CA ALA A 101 19.57 -2.07 -10.13
C ALA A 101 18.22 -2.76 -10.25
N LYS A 102 17.67 -3.28 -9.14
CA LYS A 102 16.31 -3.85 -9.09
C LYS A 102 15.21 -2.80 -9.24
N PHE A 103 15.53 -1.51 -9.07
CA PHE A 103 14.57 -0.43 -9.02
C PHE A 103 14.83 0.56 -10.18
N PRO A 104 14.26 0.34 -11.38
CA PRO A 104 14.45 1.26 -12.51
C PRO A 104 13.88 2.67 -12.24
N ASN A 105 12.91 2.75 -11.33
CA ASN A 105 12.25 3.98 -10.90
C ASN A 105 12.99 4.73 -9.78
N LEU A 106 14.13 4.22 -9.31
CA LEU A 106 14.96 4.82 -8.28
C LEU A 106 16.15 5.55 -8.89
N THR A 107 16.27 6.86 -8.62
CA THR A 107 17.43 7.66 -9.01
C THR A 107 18.29 8.00 -7.80
N ILE A 108 19.61 7.84 -7.90
CA ILE A 108 20.55 8.22 -6.84
C ILE A 108 21.16 9.57 -7.20
N LYS A 109 21.00 10.57 -6.33
CA LYS A 109 21.50 11.92 -6.53
C LYS A 109 22.52 12.29 -5.46
N TYR A 110 23.69 12.72 -5.89
CA TYR A 110 24.76 13.13 -4.99
C TYR A 110 24.67 14.62 -4.68
N VAL A 111 24.36 14.97 -3.44
CA VAL A 111 24.23 16.35 -2.96
C VAL A 111 25.18 16.55 -1.78
N ARG A 112 25.97 17.63 -1.83
CA ARG A 112 26.97 17.91 -0.80
C ARG A 112 26.31 18.25 0.53
N GLY A 113 26.84 17.71 1.62
CA GLY A 113 26.47 18.07 3.00
C GLY A 113 25.13 17.50 3.50
N LEU A 114 24.27 16.98 2.62
CA LEU A 114 22.99 16.40 3.01
C LEU A 114 23.15 15.03 3.66
N ASP A 115 22.36 14.82 4.70
CA ASP A 115 22.13 13.49 5.26
C ASP A 115 21.27 12.65 4.28
N PRO A 116 21.43 11.32 4.25
CA PRO A 116 20.64 10.44 3.41
C PRO A 116 19.14 10.66 3.56
N LEU A 117 18.48 11.01 2.46
CA LEU A 117 17.05 11.25 2.41
C LEU A 117 16.45 10.68 1.12
N VAL A 118 15.20 10.23 1.21
CA VAL A 118 14.42 9.71 0.10
C VAL A 118 13.31 10.70 -0.22
N LYS A 119 13.13 11.02 -1.49
CA LYS A 119 12.00 11.79 -2.02
C LYS A 119 11.16 10.88 -2.90
N LEU A 120 9.91 10.70 -2.54
CA LEU A 120 8.93 9.93 -3.31
C LEU A 120 8.15 10.91 -4.19
N MET A 121 7.97 10.54 -5.45
CA MET A 121 7.43 11.43 -6.48
C MET A 121 6.28 10.78 -7.24
N ASP A 122 5.39 11.62 -7.77
CA ASP A 122 4.35 11.21 -8.71
C ASP A 122 4.90 11.03 -10.14
N GLU A 123 4.04 10.66 -11.10
CA GLU A 123 4.40 10.45 -12.50
C GLU A 123 5.00 11.71 -13.14
N HIS A 124 4.53 12.88 -12.71
CA HIS A 124 4.97 14.21 -13.17
C HIS A 124 6.29 14.66 -12.52
N GLY A 125 6.81 13.90 -11.55
CA GLY A 125 8.05 14.23 -10.84
C GLY A 125 7.87 15.22 -9.70
N ASN A 126 6.64 15.49 -9.26
CA ASN A 126 6.41 16.31 -8.07
C ASN A 126 6.65 15.48 -6.82
N VAL A 127 7.37 16.05 -5.85
CA VAL A 127 7.62 15.40 -4.56
C VAL A 127 6.32 15.35 -3.77
N LYS A 128 5.90 14.13 -3.41
CA LYS A 128 4.75 13.89 -2.53
C LYS A 128 5.17 13.65 -1.09
N GLU A 129 6.28 12.96 -0.89
CA GLU A 129 6.76 12.59 0.44
C GLU A 129 8.29 12.67 0.51
N THR A 130 8.81 13.02 1.68
CA THR A 130 10.25 13.05 1.95
C THR A 130 10.56 12.39 3.27
N LEU A 131 11.49 11.45 3.28
CA LEU A 131 11.84 10.61 4.44
C LEU A 131 13.34 10.65 4.70
N SER A 132 13.72 10.74 5.97
CA SER A 132 15.12 10.58 6.40
C SER A 132 15.40 9.10 6.63
N ILE A 133 16.49 8.59 6.04
CA ILE A 133 16.88 7.17 6.17
C ILE A 133 18.18 6.99 6.97
N THR A 134 18.58 8.01 7.73
CA THR A 134 19.82 8.04 8.51
C THR A 134 19.97 6.89 9.51
N LYS A 135 18.86 6.31 9.96
CA LYS A 135 18.81 5.20 10.92
C LYS A 135 18.58 3.83 10.29
N TRP A 136 18.45 3.76 8.96
CA TRP A 136 18.07 2.53 8.29
C TRP A 136 19.30 1.67 7.97
N ASN A 137 19.10 0.35 7.99
CA ASN A 137 20.09 -0.60 7.51
C ASN A 137 19.88 -0.90 6.02
N THR A 138 20.79 -1.67 5.43
CA THR A 138 20.79 -1.96 4.00
C THR A 138 19.52 -2.71 3.54
N ASP A 139 19.01 -3.62 4.36
CA ASP A 139 17.87 -4.47 4.01
C ASP A 139 16.55 -3.69 4.14
N THR A 140 16.40 -2.87 5.19
CA THR A 140 15.24 -1.97 5.35
C THR A 140 15.11 -0.99 4.19
N VAL A 141 16.22 -0.47 3.68
CA VAL A 141 16.20 0.42 2.50
C VAL A 141 15.69 -0.33 1.27
N GLN A 142 16.15 -1.57 1.05
CA GLN A 142 15.69 -2.38 -0.08
C GLN A 142 14.21 -2.71 0.04
N GLU A 143 13.77 -3.26 1.17
CA GLU A 143 12.38 -3.63 1.43
C GLU A 143 11.44 -2.43 1.27
N PHE A 144 11.89 -1.25 1.75
CA PHE A 144 11.14 -0.01 1.59
C PHE A 144 10.88 0.30 0.11
N PHE A 145 11.89 0.21 -0.76
CA PHE A 145 11.71 0.46 -2.18
C PHE A 145 10.93 -0.64 -2.90
N GLU A 146 11.10 -1.92 -2.53
CA GLU A 146 10.30 -3.03 -3.09
C GLU A 146 8.81 -2.86 -2.83
N THR A 147 8.49 -2.25 -1.69
CA THR A 147 7.13 -2.08 -1.22
C THR A 147 6.54 -0.77 -1.76
N ARG A 148 7.30 0.32 -1.74
CA ARG A 148 6.82 1.68 -2.06
C ARG A 148 7.02 2.13 -3.50
N LEU A 149 7.78 1.41 -4.33
CA LEU A 149 7.93 1.76 -5.75
C LEU A 149 7.06 0.91 -6.64
N ALA A 150 6.52 1.53 -7.69
CA ALA A 150 5.79 0.83 -8.72
C ALA A 150 6.70 -0.22 -9.39
N LYS A 151 6.24 -1.46 -9.41
CA LYS A 151 6.89 -2.54 -10.15
C LYS A 151 6.62 -2.31 -11.63
N VAL A 152 7.69 -2.33 -12.42
CA VAL A 152 7.54 -2.32 -13.88
C VAL A 152 7.20 -3.75 -14.28
N ASP A 153 5.91 -4.03 -14.50
CA ASP A 153 5.49 -5.34 -14.97
C ASP A 153 6.07 -5.61 -16.37
N GLU A 154 6.72 -6.77 -16.54
CA GLU A 154 7.32 -7.22 -17.81
C GLU A 154 6.31 -7.28 -18.97
N SER A 155 5.00 -7.23 -18.69
CA SER A 155 3.94 -7.22 -19.69
C SER A 155 3.84 -5.91 -20.50
N ASP A 156 4.43 -4.80 -20.04
CA ASP A 156 4.39 -3.53 -20.77
C ASP A 156 5.47 -3.42 -21.87
N PHE A 157 6.52 -4.24 -21.80
CA PHE A 157 7.54 -4.37 -22.86
C PHE A 157 7.01 -5.03 -24.14
N LEU A 158 5.88 -5.76 -24.08
CA LEU A 158 5.29 -6.40 -25.24
C LEU A 158 4.35 -5.49 -26.05
N LYS A 159 3.94 -4.34 -25.50
CA LYS A 159 3.03 -3.41 -26.21
C LYS A 159 3.76 -2.48 -27.19
N THR A 160 5.06 -2.28 -27.01
CA THR A 160 5.87 -1.41 -27.90
C THR A 160 6.39 -2.13 -29.15
N ASN A 161 6.19 -3.44 -29.28
CA ASN A 161 6.59 -4.23 -30.45
C ASN A 161 5.40 -4.80 -31.24
N GLN A 162 4.19 -4.26 -31.05
CA GLN A 162 3.07 -4.58 -31.92
C GLN A 162 3.03 -3.54 -33.05
N VAL A 163 3.58 -3.95 -34.21
CA VAL A 163 3.56 -3.22 -35.49
C VAL A 163 2.14 -3.10 -36.02
#